data_AF-F8QJ71-F1
#
_entry.id   AF-F8QJ71-F1
#
_cell.length_a   1.000
_cell.length_b   1.000
_cell.length_c   1.000
_cell.angle_alpha   90.00
_cell.angle_beta   90.00
_cell.angle_gamma   90.00
#
_symmetry.space_group_name_H-M   'P 1'
#
loop_
_entity.id
_entity.type
_entity.pdbx_description
1 polymer ?
#
loop_
_entity_poly.entity_id
_entity_poly.type
_entity_poly.pdbx_seq_one_letter_code
_entity_poly.pdbx_strand_id
1 'polypeptide(L)' 'ACTKHIQRKYHFIRDDLVSKGEAVIRYVPTGDMVADILTKPLTHEKHWKFSKAMGLWLHSSGSDKTG' A
#
# COMPACT_ATOMS: atom_id res chain seq x y z
N ALA A 1 -8.07 -0.39 -26.82
CA ALA A 1 -9.13 -0.41 -25.79
C ALA A 1 -8.70 0.16 -24.41
N CYS A 2 -7.80 1.15 -24.30
CA CYS A 2 -7.33 1.64 -22.98
C CYS A 2 -7.62 3.12 -22.71
N THR A 3 -7.98 3.92 -23.72
CA THR A 3 -8.18 5.37 -23.56
C THR A 3 -9.40 5.69 -22.69
N LYS A 4 -10.55 5.04 -22.95
CA LYS A 4 -11.78 5.24 -22.14
C LYS A 4 -11.59 4.82 -20.68
N HIS A 5 -10.82 3.77 -20.42
CA HIS A 5 -10.55 3.27 -19.07
C HIS A 5 -9.68 4.24 -18.27
N ILE A 6 -8.64 4.80 -18.91
CA ILE A 6 -7.78 5.82 -18.31
C ILE A 6 -8.57 7.10 -18.06
N GLN A 7 -9.35 7.58 -19.04
CA GLN A 7 -10.15 8.79 -18.91
C GLN A 7 -11.18 8.69 -17.77
N ARG A 8 -11.91 7.56 -17.67
CA ARG A 8 -12.87 7.38 -16.57
C ARG A 8 -12.20 7.42 -15.20
N LYS A 9 -11.08 6.72 -15.04
CA LYS A 9 -10.32 6.71 -13.77
C LYS A 9 -9.77 8.10 -13.44
N TYR A 10 -9.30 8.83 -14.44
CA TYR A 10 -8.75 10.17 -14.24
C TYR A 10 -9.79 11.15 -13.70
N HIS A 11 -10.96 11.23 -14.36
CA HIS A 11 -12.04 12.12 -13.92
C HIS A 11 -12.55 11.74 -12.53
N PHE A 12 -12.75 10.44 -12.28
CA PHE A 12 -13.17 9.97 -10.95
C PHE A 12 -12.17 10.33 -9.84
N ILE A 13 -10.88 10.15 -10.07
CA ILE A 13 -9.89 10.43 -9.03
C ILE A 13 -9.73 11.94 -8.81
N ARG A 14 -9.60 12.75 -9.87
CA ARG A 14 -9.31 14.18 -9.73
C ARG A 14 -10.56 15.03 -9.47
N ASP A 15 -11.61 14.82 -10.25
CA ASP A 15 -12.78 15.70 -10.23
C ASP A 15 -13.80 15.28 -9.17
N ASP A 16 -13.91 13.97 -8.88
CA ASP A 16 -14.74 13.51 -7.77
C ASP A 16 -13.95 13.49 -6.45
N LEU A 17 -13.01 12.56 -6.29
CA LEU A 17 -12.41 12.30 -4.97
C LEU A 17 -11.55 13.46 -4.46
N VAL A 18 -10.66 14.00 -5.29
CA VAL A 18 -9.76 15.09 -4.86
C VAL A 18 -10.50 16.41 -4.72
N SER A 19 -11.35 16.78 -5.69
CA SER A 19 -12.06 18.07 -5.64
C SER A 19 -13.12 18.13 -4.52
N LYS A 20 -13.72 16.99 -4.14
CA LYS A 20 -14.61 16.89 -2.97
C LYS A 20 -13.83 16.82 -1.64
N GLY A 21 -12.50 16.75 -1.68
CA GLY A 21 -11.65 16.62 -0.49
C GLY A 21 -11.67 15.25 0.17
N GLU A 22 -12.24 14.23 -0.49
CA GLU A 22 -12.32 12.86 0.01
C GLU A 22 -10.97 12.13 -0.09
N ALA A 23 -10.09 12.55 -1.00
CA ALA A 23 -8.76 11.98 -1.18
C ALA A 23 -7.69 13.03 -1.47
N VAL A 24 -6.44 12.74 -1.06
CA VAL A 24 -5.26 13.55 -1.39
C VAL A 24 -4.24 12.70 -2.11
N ILE A 25 -3.79 13.15 -3.27
CA ILE A 25 -2.74 12.47 -4.03
C ILE A 25 -1.38 12.94 -3.51
N ARG A 26 -0.55 11.99 -3.07
CA ARG A 26 0.84 12.23 -2.70
C ARG A 26 1.75 11.29 -3.47
N TYR A 27 2.88 11.81 -3.93
CA TYR A 27 3.92 10.97 -4.50
C TYR A 27 4.62 10.19 -3.38
N VAL A 28 4.80 8.89 -3.59
CA VAL A 28 5.56 8.01 -2.70
C VAL A 28 6.63 7.31 -3.54
N PRO A 29 7.92 7.42 -3.18
CA PRO A 29 8.99 6.69 -3.86
C PRO A 29 8.75 5.17 -3.81
N THR A 30 9.16 4.43 -4.84
CA THR A 30 8.99 2.97 -4.91
C THR A 30 9.59 2.24 -3.71
N GLY A 31 10.66 2.76 -3.13
CA GLY A 31 11.30 2.17 -1.95
C GLY A 31 10.42 2.17 -0.70
N ASP A 32 9.39 3.02 -0.66
CA ASP A 32 8.52 3.28 0.48
C ASP A 32 7.03 3.08 0.14
N MET A 33 6.72 2.55 -1.05
CA MET A 33 5.36 2.25 -1.49
C MET A 33 4.84 0.98 -0.81
N VAL A 34 4.37 1.11 0.43
CA VAL A 34 3.96 -0.02 1.28
C VAL A 34 2.91 -0.93 0.61
N ALA A 35 2.03 -0.39 -0.24
CA ALA A 35 1.02 -1.14 -0.98
C ALA A 35 1.59 -2.15 -2.00
N ASP A 36 2.89 -2.06 -2.34
CA ASP A 36 3.55 -2.98 -3.26
C ASP A 36 3.50 -4.42 -2.77
N ILE A 37 3.44 -4.65 -1.46
CA ILE A 37 3.31 -5.99 -0.88
C ILE A 37 2.04 -6.72 -1.34
N LEU A 38 0.96 -6.00 -1.63
CA LEU A 38 -0.33 -6.58 -2.01
C LEU A 38 -0.49 -6.73 -3.53
N THR A 39 0.38 -6.10 -4.30
CA THR A 39 0.18 -5.95 -5.76
C THR A 39 1.35 -6.49 -6.58
N LYS A 40 2.51 -6.75 -5.97
CA LYS A 40 3.73 -7.18 -6.65
C LYS A 40 4.36 -8.39 -5.96
N PRO A 41 5.02 -9.28 -6.73
CA PRO A 41 5.94 -10.26 -6.16
C PRO A 41 7.23 -9.55 -5.72
N LEU A 42 7.43 -9.40 -4.41
CA LEU A 42 8.60 -8.73 -3.84
C LEU A 42 9.64 -9.72 -3.31
N THR A 43 10.90 -9.30 -3.26
CA THR A 43 11.94 -10.04 -2.55
C THR A 43 11.63 -10.09 -1.05
N HIS A 44 12.11 -11.11 -0.36
CA HIS A 44 11.84 -11.32 1.07
C HIS A 44 12.16 -10.08 1.92
N GLU A 45 13.29 -9.41 1.66
CA GLU A 45 13.68 -8.19 2.37
C GLU A 45 12.69 -7.04 2.19
N LYS A 46 12.23 -6.80 0.96
CA LYS A 46 11.25 -5.73 0.65
C LYS A 46 9.88 -6.08 1.22
N HIS A 47 9.48 -7.35 1.10
CA HIS A 47 8.25 -7.85 1.71
C HIS A 47 8.26 -7.59 3.21
N TRP A 48 9.32 -7.99 3.93
CA TRP A 48 9.45 -7.75 5.37
C TRP A 48 9.46 -6.26 5.75
N LYS A 49 10.18 -5.42 4.99
CA LYS A 49 10.18 -3.96 5.18
C LYS A 49 8.76 -3.40 5.11
N PHE A 50 7.98 -3.77 4.09
CA PHE A 50 6.62 -3.27 3.91
C PHE A 50 5.60 -3.90 4.87
N SER A 51 5.76 -5.18 5.25
CA SER A 51 4.94 -5.81 6.31
C SER A 51 5.05 -5.04 7.62
N LYS A 52 6.28 -4.70 8.03
CA LYS A 52 6.52 -3.89 9.22
C LYS A 52 5.92 -2.49 9.09
N ALA A 53 6.04 -1.87 7.92
CA ALA A 53 5.45 -0.55 7.65
C ALA A 53 3.91 -0.56 7.67
N MET A 54 3.26 -1.69 7.35
CA MET A 54 1.81 -1.88 7.53
C MET A 54 1.41 -2.16 8.98
N GLY A 55 2.36 -2.26 9.92
CA GLY A 55 2.07 -2.63 11.30
C GLY A 55 1.79 -4.12 11.49
N LEU A 56 2.06 -4.96 10.48
CA LEU A 56 1.95 -6.41 10.59
C LEU A 56 3.22 -6.95 11.27
N TRP A 57 3.28 -6.81 12.60
CA TRP A 57 4.29 -7.49 13.41
C TRP A 57 3.72 -8.80 13.93
N LEU A 58 4.48 -9.88 13.77
CA LEU A 58 4.26 -11.07 14.57
C LEU A 58 4.57 -10.67 16.01
N HIS A 59 3.54 -10.50 16.86
CA HIS A 59 3.77 -10.56 18.30
C HIS A 59 4.46 -11.90 18.54
N SER A 60 5.69 -11.87 19.03
CA SER A 60 6.22 -13.03 19.73
C SER A 60 5.30 -13.25 20.93
N SER A 61 4.25 -14.04 20.74
CA SER A 61 3.59 -14.72 21.84
C SER A 61 4.71 -15.33 22.65
N GLY A 62 4.83 -14.88 23.89
CA GLY A 62 5.94 -15.14 24.78
C GLY A 62 6.38 -16.60 24.76
N SER A 63 7.68 -16.77 24.90
CA SER A 63 8.23 -18.03 25.36
C SER A 63 7.73 -18.29 26.78
N ASP A 64 6.70 -19.11 26.94
CA ASP A 64 6.39 -19.71 28.24
C ASP A 64 7.32 -20.91 28.41
N LYS A 65 8.58 -20.64 28.76
CA LYS A 65 9.43 -21.62 29.46
C LYS A 65 9.14 -21.51 30.95
N THR A 66 8.11 -22.22 31.39
CA THR A 66 7.92 -22.59 32.80
C THR A 66 7.80 -24.10 32.84
N GLY A 67 8.79 -24.77 33.44
CA GLY A 67 8.89 -26.22 33.59
C GLY A 67 10.27 -26.73 33.17
#